data_AF-A0A941UES8-F1
#
_entry.id   AF-A0A941UES8-F1
#
_cell.length_a   1.000
_cell.length_b   1.000
_cell.length_c   1.000
_cell.angle_alpha   90.00
_cell.angle_beta   90.00
_cell.angle_gamma   90.00
#
_symmetry.space_group_name_H-M   'P 1'
#
loop_
_entity.id
_entity.type
_entity.pdbx_description
1 polymer ?
#
loop_
_entity_poly.entity_id
_entity_poly.type
_entity_poly.pdbx_seq_one_letter_code
_entity_poly.pdbx_strand_id
1 'polypeptide(L)'
;MMPFTNDIFRSLMNVLKKHNVSAYEIRDSLDRTLLFYARTQDDVEQLIDLGVDINHQDKLGHTALFHVSSEDVINALVEHGIDVDRKDNEGRHVLATYGFFKCHDIFMRYADRFEEKHIIIDSLYCNQLENIPSALKSLHDNGFRITLCRFVEIEHDPEKEKPDNFIQYKARYIAVLDALKEYCYLSTFHQLHQDFICRVYGNDKVKLFSYRDFRELIESM
;
A
#
# COMPACT_ATOMS: atom_id res chain seq x y z
N MET A 1 23.33 7.86 6.07
CA MET A 1 23.28 8.46 4.72
C MET A 1 21.95 9.19 4.63
N MET A 2 21.93 10.46 4.22
CA MET A 2 20.67 11.22 4.12
C MET A 2 19.83 10.66 2.96
N PRO A 3 18.51 10.53 3.09
CA PRO A 3 17.65 10.21 1.94
C PRO A 3 17.86 11.27 0.85
N PHE A 4 17.68 10.90 -0.43
CA PHE A 4 17.71 11.87 -1.52
C PHE A 4 16.61 12.91 -1.29
N THR A 5 16.96 14.06 -0.71
CA THR A 5 16.06 15.20 -0.65
C THR A 5 15.78 15.67 -2.07
N ASN A 6 14.65 16.35 -2.30
CA ASN A 6 14.30 16.83 -3.63
C ASN A 6 15.43 17.68 -4.25
N ASP A 7 16.13 18.49 -3.46
CA ASP A 7 17.24 19.33 -3.94
C ASP A 7 18.47 18.49 -4.34
N ILE A 8 18.80 17.45 -3.56
CA ILE A 8 19.88 16.53 -3.89
C ILE A 8 19.53 15.74 -5.16
N PHE A 9 18.30 15.23 -5.26
CA PHE A 9 17.80 14.50 -6.43
C PHE A 9 17.94 15.34 -7.71
N ARG A 10 17.44 16.58 -7.71
CA ARG A 10 17.49 17.47 -8.88
C ARG A 10 18.93 17.83 -9.26
N SER A 11 19.76 18.15 -8.27
CA SER A 11 21.17 18.49 -8.49
C SER A 11 21.93 17.31 -9.11
N LEU A 12 21.70 16.11 -8.60
CA LEU A 12 22.31 14.88 -9.10
C LEU A 12 21.85 14.55 -10.52
N MET A 13 20.54 14.59 -10.80
CA MET A 13 19.98 14.38 -12.14
C MET A 13 20.62 15.31 -13.18
N ASN A 14 20.80 16.59 -12.83
CA ASN A 14 21.45 17.56 -13.72
C ASN A 14 22.91 17.18 -14.04
N VAL A 15 23.67 16.72 -13.04
CA VAL A 15 25.07 16.29 -13.23
C VAL A 15 25.14 15.03 -14.08
N LEU A 16 24.33 14.01 -13.78
CA LEU A 16 24.33 12.74 -14.50
C LEU A 16 24.04 12.94 -15.98
N LYS A 17 23.00 13.73 -16.30
CA LYS A 17 22.67 14.09 -17.68
C LYS A 17 23.78 14.87 -18.37
N LYS A 18 24.27 15.94 -17.73
CA LYS A 18 25.30 16.82 -18.31
C LYS A 18 26.55 16.05 -18.70
N HIS A 19 26.90 15.04 -17.92
CA HIS A 19 28.10 14.23 -18.13
C HIS A 19 27.81 12.88 -18.81
N ASN A 20 26.56 12.61 -19.20
CA ASN A 20 26.12 11.35 -19.80
C ASN A 20 26.55 10.12 -18.97
N VAL A 21 26.38 10.20 -17.66
CA VAL A 21 26.76 9.16 -16.70
C VAL A 21 25.52 8.36 -16.34
N SER A 22 25.58 7.04 -16.50
CA SER A 22 24.48 6.16 -16.11
C SER A 22 24.26 6.19 -14.60
N ALA A 23 23.00 6.08 -14.19
CA ALA A 23 22.58 6.05 -12.79
C ALA A 23 22.45 4.62 -12.22
N TYR A 24 22.80 3.58 -12.98
CA TYR A 24 22.51 2.18 -12.64
C TYR A 24 23.09 1.70 -11.29
N GLU A 25 24.27 2.20 -10.89
CA GLU A 25 24.91 1.85 -9.61
C GLU A 25 24.57 2.79 -8.46
N ILE A 26 23.82 3.87 -8.70
CA ILE A 26 23.55 4.89 -7.69
C ILE A 26 22.44 4.40 -6.77
N ARG A 27 22.80 4.15 -5.51
CA ARG A 27 21.88 3.64 -4.50
C ARG A 27 22.08 4.29 -3.15
N ASP A 28 21.01 4.39 -2.37
CA ASP A 28 21.05 4.84 -0.98
C ASP A 28 21.40 3.70 0.00
N SER A 29 21.38 3.98 1.30
CA SER A 29 21.67 2.96 2.34
C SER A 29 20.61 1.87 2.48
N LEU A 30 19.42 2.03 1.88
CA LEU A 30 18.36 1.03 1.81
C LEU A 30 18.41 0.24 0.49
N ASP A 31 19.47 0.41 -0.29
CA ASP A 31 19.61 -0.15 -1.64
C ASP A 31 18.57 0.39 -2.62
N ARG A 32 18.07 1.62 -2.42
CA ARG A 32 17.10 2.25 -3.33
C ARG A 32 17.82 2.99 -4.43
N THR A 33 17.42 2.75 -5.68
CA THR A 33 17.86 3.56 -6.83
C THR A 33 17.15 4.91 -6.84
N LEU A 34 17.57 5.81 -7.73
CA LEU A 34 16.93 7.11 -7.90
C LEU A 34 15.45 7.02 -8.31
N LEU A 35 15.01 5.90 -8.90
CA LEU A 35 13.62 5.69 -9.32
C LEU A 35 12.63 5.71 -8.16
N PHE A 36 13.06 5.31 -6.96
CA PHE A 36 12.25 5.35 -5.73
C PHE A 36 11.90 6.78 -5.29
N TYR A 37 12.56 7.78 -5.88
CA TYR A 37 12.40 9.20 -5.54
C TYR A 37 11.81 10.01 -6.70
N ALA A 38 11.41 9.34 -7.81
CA ALA A 38 10.75 9.99 -8.93
C ALA A 38 9.43 10.62 -8.47
N ARG A 39 9.18 11.88 -8.86
CA ARG A 39 7.97 12.63 -8.48
C ARG A 39 7.10 12.99 -9.67
N THR A 40 7.63 12.90 -10.87
CA THR A 40 6.95 13.20 -12.13
C THR A 40 7.18 12.09 -13.14
N GLN A 41 6.35 12.03 -14.17
CA GLN A 41 6.58 11.18 -15.34
C GLN A 41 7.97 11.45 -15.97
N ASP A 42 8.34 12.72 -16.11
CA ASP A 42 9.65 13.13 -16.64
C ASP A 42 10.83 12.60 -15.81
N ASP A 43 10.69 12.49 -14.47
CA ASP A 43 11.72 11.86 -13.64
C ASP A 43 11.87 10.36 -13.99
N VAL A 44 10.77 9.65 -14.21
CA VAL A 44 10.77 8.22 -14.56
C VAL A 44 11.46 8.03 -15.91
N GLU A 45 11.01 8.73 -16.95
CA GLU A 45 11.54 8.64 -18.32
C GLU A 45 13.06 8.88 -18.34
N GLN A 46 13.52 9.95 -17.71
CA GLN A 46 14.93 10.28 -17.66
C GLN A 46 15.78 9.25 -16.90
N LEU A 47 15.23 8.66 -15.84
CA LEU A 47 15.96 7.64 -15.07
C LEU A 47 16.09 6.34 -15.86
N ILE A 48 15.07 5.97 -16.64
CA ILE A 48 15.15 4.86 -17.60
C ILE A 48 16.20 5.15 -18.67
N ASP A 49 16.23 6.36 -19.23
CA ASP A 49 17.27 6.78 -20.20
C ASP A 49 18.68 6.75 -19.60
N LEU A 50 18.81 7.01 -18.29
CA LEU A 50 20.06 6.90 -17.54
C LEU A 50 20.40 5.45 -17.15
N GLY A 51 19.64 4.46 -17.60
CA GLY A 51 19.90 3.03 -17.41
C GLY A 51 19.55 2.51 -16.02
N VAL A 52 18.67 3.17 -15.27
CA VAL A 52 18.15 2.64 -14.00
C VAL A 52 17.27 1.43 -14.30
N ASP A 53 17.50 0.34 -13.56
CA ASP A 53 16.62 -0.83 -13.60
C ASP A 53 15.26 -0.50 -12.97
N ILE A 54 14.21 -0.56 -13.79
CA ILE A 54 12.82 -0.28 -13.37
C ILE A 54 12.31 -1.26 -12.32
N ASN A 55 12.86 -2.48 -12.30
CA ASN A 55 12.45 -3.58 -11.45
C ASN A 55 13.37 -3.79 -10.24
N HIS A 56 14.30 -2.87 -10.00
CA HIS A 56 15.21 -2.93 -8.86
C HIS A 56 14.42 -2.98 -7.54
N GLN A 57 14.80 -3.91 -6.66
CA GLN A 57 14.20 -4.07 -5.34
C GLN A 57 15.13 -3.54 -4.26
N ASP A 58 14.59 -2.78 -3.32
CA ASP A 58 15.33 -2.30 -2.15
C ASP A 58 15.56 -3.44 -1.12
N LYS A 59 16.17 -3.12 0.02
CA LYS A 59 16.43 -4.10 1.09
C LYS A 59 15.19 -4.78 1.67
N LEU A 60 13.99 -4.24 1.46
CA LEU A 60 12.72 -4.81 1.89
C LEU A 60 12.04 -5.61 0.77
N GLY A 61 12.63 -5.66 -0.43
CA GLY A 61 12.01 -6.25 -1.60
C GLY A 61 11.05 -5.30 -2.31
N HIS A 62 10.97 -4.02 -1.92
CA HIS A 62 10.07 -3.05 -2.56
C HIS A 62 10.63 -2.60 -3.89
N THR A 63 9.82 -2.54 -4.94
CA THR A 63 10.14 -1.75 -6.15
C THR A 63 9.74 -0.30 -5.95
N ALA A 64 10.10 0.59 -6.89
CA ALA A 64 9.65 1.98 -6.87
C ALA A 64 8.11 2.10 -6.77
N LEU A 65 7.35 1.16 -7.35
CA LEU A 65 5.88 1.18 -7.34
C LEU A 65 5.28 1.08 -5.92
N PHE A 66 6.00 0.52 -4.94
CA PHE A 66 5.56 0.44 -3.54
C PHE A 66 5.56 1.80 -2.83
N HIS A 67 6.24 2.81 -3.36
CA HIS A 67 6.45 4.10 -2.70
C HIS A 67 5.70 5.27 -3.36
N VAL A 68 5.02 5.04 -4.48
CA VAL A 68 4.38 6.11 -5.26
C VAL A 68 2.93 6.35 -4.83
N SER A 69 2.50 7.59 -4.97
CA SER A 69 1.09 7.99 -4.79
C SER A 69 0.62 8.99 -5.85
N SER A 70 1.42 9.22 -6.89
CA SER A 70 1.14 10.15 -7.98
C SER A 70 0.68 9.39 -9.20
N GLU A 71 -0.45 9.78 -9.77
CA GLU A 71 -1.02 9.18 -10.98
C GLU A 71 -0.02 9.15 -12.13
N ASP A 72 0.60 10.28 -12.43
CA ASP A 72 1.54 10.42 -13.54
C ASP A 72 2.75 9.47 -13.37
N VAL A 73 3.23 9.29 -12.14
CA VAL A 73 4.36 8.40 -11.86
C VAL A 73 3.94 6.94 -11.96
N ILE A 74 2.76 6.57 -11.44
CA ILE A 74 2.23 5.20 -11.56
C ILE A 74 2.06 4.84 -13.04
N ASN A 75 1.41 5.71 -13.82
CA ASN A 75 1.20 5.51 -15.26
C ASN A 75 2.53 5.33 -15.98
N ALA A 76 3.50 6.24 -15.75
CA ALA A 76 4.81 6.16 -16.37
C ALA A 76 5.55 4.86 -16.04
N LEU A 77 5.55 4.43 -14.77
CA LEU A 77 6.20 3.18 -14.35
C LEU A 77 5.56 1.96 -15.04
N VAL A 78 4.22 1.89 -15.08
CA VAL A 78 3.49 0.78 -15.72
C VAL A 78 3.69 0.77 -17.23
N GLU A 79 3.64 1.93 -17.88
CA GLU A 79 3.88 2.06 -19.32
C GLU A 79 5.30 1.65 -19.73
N HIS A 80 6.29 1.90 -18.88
CA HIS A 80 7.68 1.47 -19.08
C HIS A 80 7.96 0.02 -18.64
N GLY A 81 6.92 -0.74 -18.29
CA GLY A 81 7.03 -2.18 -18.07
C GLY A 81 7.57 -2.56 -16.69
N ILE A 82 7.30 -1.75 -15.66
CA ILE A 82 7.52 -2.22 -14.28
C ILE A 82 6.70 -3.49 -14.04
N ASP A 83 7.32 -4.45 -13.39
CA ASP A 83 6.71 -5.71 -12.99
C ASP A 83 5.80 -5.45 -11.78
N VAL A 84 4.50 -5.41 -12.05
CA VAL A 84 3.44 -5.08 -11.08
C VAL A 84 3.17 -6.23 -10.10
N ASP A 85 3.66 -7.44 -10.40
CA ASP A 85 3.43 -8.64 -9.59
C ASP A 85 4.60 -8.93 -8.63
N ARG A 86 5.62 -8.07 -8.59
CA ARG A 86 6.71 -8.24 -7.62
C ARG A 86 6.19 -8.16 -6.19
N LYS A 87 6.63 -9.17 -5.42
CA LYS A 87 6.37 -9.27 -3.99
C LYS A 87 7.57 -8.77 -3.21
N ASP A 88 7.29 -8.13 -2.09
CA ASP A 88 8.32 -7.75 -1.13
C ASP A 88 8.84 -8.97 -0.35
N ASN A 89 9.78 -8.77 0.56
CA ASN A 89 10.39 -9.85 1.34
C ASN A 89 9.41 -10.56 2.29
N GLU A 90 8.23 -9.96 2.55
CA GLU A 90 7.15 -10.55 3.33
C GLU A 90 6.11 -11.24 2.43
N GLY A 91 6.31 -11.21 1.10
CA GLY A 91 5.41 -11.80 0.13
C GLY A 91 4.23 -10.90 -0.27
N ARG A 92 4.25 -9.61 0.12
CA ARG A 92 3.15 -8.68 -0.16
C ARG A 92 3.24 -8.11 -1.57
N HIS A 93 2.10 -8.01 -2.23
CA HIS A 93 1.94 -7.21 -3.46
C HIS A 93 1.87 -5.72 -3.15
N VAL A 94 2.17 -4.89 -4.16
CA VAL A 94 1.91 -3.45 -4.09
C VAL A 94 0.44 -3.14 -3.80
N LEU A 95 -0.49 -3.97 -4.27
CA LEU A 95 -1.95 -3.87 -4.02
C LEU A 95 -2.35 -4.15 -2.55
N ALA A 96 -1.41 -4.60 -1.70
CA ALA A 96 -1.61 -4.79 -0.27
C ALA A 96 -0.93 -3.69 0.57
N THR A 97 -0.46 -2.60 -0.07
CA THR A 97 0.28 -1.52 0.61
C THR A 97 -0.58 -0.29 0.86
N TYR A 98 -0.09 0.59 1.75
CA TYR A 98 -0.72 1.88 2.04
C TYR A 98 -0.94 2.76 0.80
N GLY A 99 0.04 2.81 -0.12
CA GLY A 99 -0.04 3.65 -1.33
C GLY A 99 -1.21 3.26 -2.23
N PHE A 100 -1.45 1.96 -2.38
CA PHE A 100 -2.55 1.42 -3.18
C PHE A 100 -3.92 1.94 -2.72
N PHE A 101 -4.24 1.84 -1.43
CA PHE A 101 -5.57 2.22 -0.94
C PHE A 101 -5.94 3.67 -1.27
N LYS A 102 -4.97 4.58 -1.26
CA LYS A 102 -5.20 5.99 -1.59
C LYS A 102 -5.51 6.24 -3.08
N CYS A 103 -5.06 5.36 -3.96
CA CYS A 103 -5.13 5.55 -5.41
C CYS A 103 -5.52 4.28 -6.17
N HIS A 104 -6.39 3.47 -5.57
CA HIS A 104 -6.76 2.15 -6.07
C HIS A 104 -7.31 2.20 -7.50
N ASP A 105 -8.08 3.23 -7.84
CA ASP A 105 -8.66 3.42 -9.18
C ASP A 105 -7.59 3.43 -10.28
N ILE A 106 -6.43 4.01 -10.01
CA ILE A 106 -5.32 4.12 -10.98
C ILE A 106 -4.74 2.74 -11.25
N PHE A 107 -4.44 1.98 -10.20
CA PHE A 107 -3.97 0.60 -10.31
C PHE A 107 -4.98 -0.28 -11.05
N MET A 108 -6.28 -0.08 -10.81
CA MET A 108 -7.33 -0.86 -11.45
C MET A 108 -7.49 -0.58 -12.95
N ARG A 109 -7.06 0.59 -13.46
CA ARG A 109 -6.96 0.80 -14.93
C ARG A 109 -6.00 -0.17 -15.60
N TYR A 110 -5.05 -0.71 -14.84
CA TYR A 110 -4.06 -1.68 -15.29
C TYR A 110 -4.32 -3.07 -14.72
N ALA A 111 -5.54 -3.38 -14.27
CA ALA A 111 -5.88 -4.66 -13.67
C ALA A 111 -5.46 -5.86 -14.53
N ASP A 112 -5.62 -5.78 -15.85
CA ASP A 112 -5.27 -6.85 -16.80
C ASP A 112 -3.76 -7.15 -16.88
N ARG A 113 -2.89 -6.26 -16.36
CA ARG A 113 -1.44 -6.48 -16.31
C ARG A 113 -1.00 -7.31 -15.10
N PHE A 114 -1.86 -7.49 -14.11
CA PHE A 114 -1.59 -8.36 -12.97
C PHE A 114 -1.94 -9.80 -13.36
N GLU A 115 -0.92 -10.65 -13.47
CA GLU A 115 -1.08 -12.08 -13.68
C GLU A 115 -1.58 -12.76 -12.42
N GLU A 116 -1.06 -12.36 -11.24
CA GLU A 116 -1.53 -12.90 -9.97
C GLU A 116 -2.78 -12.15 -9.45
N LYS A 117 -3.92 -12.86 -9.51
CA LYS A 117 -5.21 -12.35 -9.03
C LYS A 117 -5.50 -12.71 -7.57
N HIS A 118 -4.56 -13.30 -6.84
CA HIS A 118 -4.74 -13.61 -5.42
C HIS A 118 -3.90 -12.68 -4.56
N ILE A 119 -4.56 -11.74 -3.88
CA ILE A 119 -3.91 -10.78 -3.00
C ILE A 119 -4.05 -11.23 -1.55
N ILE A 120 -2.93 -11.26 -0.84
CA ILE A 120 -2.89 -11.47 0.60
C ILE A 120 -2.69 -10.12 1.27
N ILE A 121 -3.61 -9.76 2.16
CA ILE A 121 -3.50 -8.58 3.00
C ILE A 121 -3.25 -9.06 4.43
N ASP A 122 -2.08 -8.71 4.97
CA ASP A 122 -1.67 -9.09 6.32
C ASP A 122 -1.96 -8.00 7.37
N SER A 123 -2.16 -6.76 6.93
CA SER A 123 -2.34 -5.57 7.75
C SER A 123 -3.16 -4.52 7.00
N LEU A 124 -4.03 -3.78 7.72
CA LEU A 124 -4.87 -2.71 7.15
C LEU A 124 -4.84 -1.50 8.07
N TYR A 125 -3.96 -0.55 7.79
CA TYR A 125 -3.84 0.67 8.58
C TYR A 125 -5.09 1.55 8.45
N CYS A 126 -5.75 1.83 9.58
CA CYS A 126 -7.01 2.57 9.63
C CYS A 126 -6.88 4.09 9.52
N ASN A 127 -5.71 4.64 9.21
CA ASN A 127 -5.59 6.04 8.80
C ASN A 127 -6.19 6.32 7.39
N GLN A 128 -6.73 5.30 6.70
CA GLN A 128 -7.42 5.40 5.40
C GLN A 128 -8.82 4.77 5.41
N LEU A 129 -9.58 4.83 6.52
CA LEU A 129 -10.93 4.23 6.60
C LEU A 129 -11.85 4.63 5.44
N GLU A 130 -11.66 5.83 4.88
CA GLU A 130 -12.47 6.34 3.77
C GLU A 130 -12.26 5.53 2.47
N ASN A 131 -11.04 5.08 2.20
CA ASN A 131 -10.68 4.47 0.91
C ASN A 131 -10.65 2.94 0.93
N ILE A 132 -10.54 2.31 2.11
CA ILE A 132 -10.50 0.84 2.21
C ILE A 132 -11.73 0.18 1.56
N PRO A 133 -12.98 0.62 1.83
CA PRO A 133 -14.16 -0.02 1.23
C PRO A 133 -14.16 0.02 -0.30
N SER A 134 -13.88 1.19 -0.89
CA SER A 134 -13.85 1.36 -2.34
C SER A 134 -12.69 0.60 -2.99
N ALA A 135 -11.52 0.56 -2.33
CA ALA A 135 -10.37 -0.19 -2.81
C ALA A 135 -10.64 -1.69 -2.85
N LEU A 136 -11.18 -2.27 -1.77
CA LEU A 136 -11.55 -3.69 -1.71
C LEU A 136 -12.61 -4.04 -2.75
N LYS A 137 -13.62 -3.19 -2.91
CA LYS A 137 -14.63 -3.34 -3.96
C LYS A 137 -13.99 -3.31 -5.35
N SER A 138 -13.09 -2.36 -5.61
CA SER A 138 -12.44 -2.23 -6.90
C SER A 138 -11.57 -3.45 -7.25
N LEU A 139 -10.86 -4.03 -6.27
CA LEU A 139 -10.14 -5.29 -6.44
C LEU A 139 -11.10 -6.42 -6.79
N HIS A 140 -12.18 -6.57 -6.02
CA HIS A 140 -13.18 -7.60 -6.25
C HIS A 140 -13.81 -7.49 -7.65
N ASP A 141 -14.23 -6.29 -8.04
CA ASP A 141 -14.85 -6.02 -9.35
C ASP A 141 -13.88 -6.28 -10.53
N ASN A 142 -12.57 -6.18 -10.29
CA ASN A 142 -11.52 -6.49 -11.26
C ASN A 142 -10.99 -7.93 -11.15
N GLY A 143 -11.73 -8.82 -10.48
CA GLY A 143 -11.48 -10.26 -10.44
C GLY A 143 -10.38 -10.69 -9.48
N PHE A 144 -9.94 -9.82 -8.56
CA PHE A 144 -8.96 -10.19 -7.54
C PHE A 144 -9.65 -10.91 -6.37
N ARG A 145 -9.12 -12.08 -6.01
CA ARG A 145 -9.45 -12.77 -4.78
C ARG A 145 -8.59 -12.21 -3.64
N ILE A 146 -9.23 -11.71 -2.60
CA ILE A 146 -8.55 -11.08 -1.46
C ILE A 146 -8.57 -12.05 -0.26
N THR A 147 -7.43 -12.28 0.37
CA THR A 147 -7.32 -13.12 1.56
C THR A 147 -6.69 -12.37 2.72
N LEU A 148 -7.33 -12.43 3.88
CA LEU A 148 -6.82 -11.86 5.13
C LEU A 148 -6.05 -12.95 5.89
N CYS A 149 -4.78 -12.70 6.19
CA CYS A 149 -3.87 -13.78 6.60
C CYS A 149 -3.97 -14.17 8.08
N ARG A 150 -4.30 -13.25 8.99
CA ARG A 150 -4.44 -13.61 10.42
C ARG A 150 -5.00 -12.51 11.32
N PHE A 151 -4.64 -11.26 11.05
CA PHE A 151 -5.01 -10.09 11.84
C PHE A 151 -5.41 -8.96 10.90
N VAL A 152 -6.41 -8.18 11.29
CA VAL A 152 -6.64 -6.86 10.70
C VAL A 152 -6.10 -5.86 11.71
N GLU A 153 -4.96 -5.26 11.39
CA GLU A 153 -4.33 -4.27 12.27
C GLU A 153 -5.05 -2.92 12.18
N ILE A 154 -6.11 -2.77 12.97
CA ILE A 154 -6.84 -1.51 13.12
C ILE A 154 -6.03 -0.60 14.03
N GLU A 155 -5.04 0.10 13.48
CA GLU A 155 -4.32 1.13 14.22
C GLU A 155 -5.28 2.26 14.62
N HIS A 156 -5.75 2.19 15.87
CA HIS A 156 -6.64 3.17 16.45
C HIS A 156 -6.48 3.21 17.96
N ASP A 157 -6.17 4.38 18.50
CA ASP A 157 -6.09 4.62 19.94
C ASP A 157 -7.38 5.32 20.40
N PRO A 158 -8.42 4.56 20.81
CA PRO A 158 -9.66 5.15 21.32
C PRO A 158 -9.46 6.00 22.58
N GLU A 159 -8.29 5.93 23.23
CA GLU A 159 -7.96 6.66 24.45
C GLU A 159 -7.10 7.92 24.19
N LYS A 160 -6.40 8.03 23.05
CA LYS A 160 -5.65 9.25 22.65
C LYS A 160 -6.48 10.23 21.82
N GLU A 161 -7.47 9.76 21.08
CA GLU A 161 -8.42 10.66 20.43
C GLU A 161 -9.53 11.05 21.40
N LYS A 162 -10.01 12.30 21.30
CA LYS A 162 -11.14 12.75 22.11
C LYS A 162 -12.36 11.84 21.81
N PRO A 163 -13.17 11.46 22.81
CA PRO A 163 -14.36 10.62 22.60
C PRO A 163 -15.27 11.10 21.46
N ASP A 164 -15.35 12.42 21.23
CA ASP A 164 -16.11 13.04 20.15
C ASP A 164 -15.65 12.61 18.73
N ASN A 165 -14.38 12.25 18.56
CA ASN A 165 -13.84 11.77 17.28
C ASN A 165 -14.36 10.36 16.94
N PHE A 166 -14.68 9.54 17.95
CA PHE A 166 -15.10 8.16 17.70
C PHE A 166 -16.49 8.10 17.05
N ILE A 167 -17.41 8.93 17.55
CA ILE A 167 -18.74 9.12 16.94
C ILE A 167 -18.58 9.63 15.50
N GLN A 168 -17.61 10.52 15.25
CA GLN A 168 -17.33 11.04 13.90
C GLN A 168 -16.86 9.94 12.93
N TYR A 169 -16.10 8.95 13.40
CA TYR A 169 -15.52 7.89 12.56
C TYR A 169 -16.29 6.56 12.58
N LYS A 170 -17.29 6.42 13.47
CA LYS A 170 -18.15 5.23 13.60
C LYS A 170 -18.63 4.69 12.25
N ALA A 171 -19.20 5.55 11.42
CA ALA A 171 -19.71 5.15 10.10
C ALA A 171 -18.61 4.57 9.19
N ARG A 172 -17.38 5.07 9.29
CA ARG A 172 -16.25 4.61 8.48
C ARG A 172 -15.73 3.26 8.95
N TYR A 173 -15.67 3.04 10.26
CA TYR A 173 -15.37 1.71 10.81
C TYR A 173 -16.38 0.67 10.38
N ILE A 174 -17.68 0.98 10.49
CA ILE A 174 -18.74 0.07 10.04
C ILE A 174 -18.58 -0.23 8.54
N ALA A 175 -18.34 0.79 7.71
CA ALA A 175 -18.13 0.60 6.27
C ALA A 175 -16.92 -0.31 5.96
N VAL A 176 -15.80 -0.16 6.69
CA VAL A 176 -14.64 -1.05 6.55
C VAL A 176 -14.98 -2.48 6.95
N LEU A 177 -15.64 -2.66 8.10
CA LEU A 177 -16.04 -3.98 8.60
C LEU A 177 -17.03 -4.69 7.67
N ASP A 178 -17.94 -3.94 7.03
CA ASP A 178 -18.86 -4.46 6.04
C ASP A 178 -18.11 -4.86 4.76
N ALA A 179 -17.24 -3.99 4.24
CA ALA A 179 -16.44 -4.27 3.04
C ALA A 179 -15.49 -5.46 3.22
N LEU A 180 -14.87 -5.62 4.39
CA LEU A 180 -14.03 -6.78 4.69
C LEU A 180 -14.83 -8.08 4.66
N LYS A 181 -16.06 -8.05 5.19
CA LYS A 181 -16.96 -9.21 5.18
C LYS A 181 -17.48 -9.53 3.79
N GLU A 182 -17.68 -8.51 2.95
CA GLU A 182 -18.22 -8.66 1.60
C GLU A 182 -17.16 -9.12 0.60
N TYR A 183 -15.96 -8.56 0.64
CA TYR A 183 -14.96 -8.72 -0.43
C TYR A 183 -13.77 -9.64 -0.09
N CYS A 184 -13.59 -10.03 1.17
CA CYS A 184 -12.41 -10.79 1.59
C CYS A 184 -12.74 -12.21 2.05
N TYR A 185 -11.82 -13.14 1.81
CA TYR A 185 -11.84 -14.51 2.30
C TYR A 185 -10.84 -14.68 3.47
N LEU A 186 -11.13 -15.58 4.41
CA LEU A 186 -10.19 -15.95 5.47
C LEU A 186 -9.43 -17.21 5.06
N SER A 187 -8.10 -17.20 5.22
CA SER A 187 -7.21 -18.28 4.76
C SER A 187 -7.32 -19.58 5.54
N THR A 188 -8.01 -19.60 6.69
CA THR A 188 -8.10 -20.77 7.55
C THR A 188 -9.53 -21.04 7.98
N PHE A 189 -9.97 -22.29 7.76
CA PHE A 189 -11.22 -22.94 8.16
C PHE A 189 -12.39 -22.92 7.16
N HIS A 190 -12.79 -24.12 6.76
CA HIS A 190 -13.91 -24.48 5.87
C HIS A 190 -15.31 -24.20 6.47
N GLN A 191 -15.45 -23.26 7.40
CA GLN A 191 -16.75 -22.87 7.93
C GLN A 191 -16.82 -21.35 8.06
N LEU A 192 -17.74 -20.76 7.29
CA LEU A 192 -18.18 -19.38 7.45
C LEU A 192 -18.57 -19.12 8.92
N HIS A 193 -18.31 -17.90 9.36
CA HIS A 193 -18.73 -17.30 10.64
C HIS A 193 -17.81 -17.54 11.84
N GLN A 194 -16.64 -16.88 11.91
CA GLN A 194 -16.16 -16.13 13.09
C GLN A 194 -14.73 -15.57 12.88
N ASP A 195 -14.66 -14.25 12.90
CA ASP A 195 -13.63 -13.43 13.56
C ASP A 195 -12.17 -13.51 13.08
N PHE A 196 -11.84 -12.66 12.10
CA PHE A 196 -10.50 -12.07 12.10
C PHE A 196 -10.32 -11.22 13.37
N ILE A 197 -9.09 -11.19 13.87
CA ILE A 197 -8.76 -10.43 15.07
C ILE A 197 -8.40 -9.00 14.68
N CYS A 198 -9.17 -8.04 15.21
CA CYS A 198 -8.87 -6.62 15.12
C CYS A 198 -7.82 -6.29 16.19
N ARG A 199 -6.63 -5.87 15.76
CA ARG A 199 -5.59 -5.38 16.67
C ARG A 199 -5.70 -3.87 16.78
N VAL A 200 -6.06 -3.38 17.97
CA VAL A 200 -6.30 -1.97 18.27
C VAL A 200 -5.19 -1.45 19.19
N TYR A 201 -4.47 -0.42 18.75
CA TYR A 201 -3.31 0.13 19.45
C TYR A 201 -3.69 1.39 20.23
N GLY A 202 -3.54 1.41 21.56
CA GLY A 202 -3.70 2.64 22.33
C GLY A 202 -2.95 2.74 23.66
N ASN A 203 -2.48 3.94 24.03
CA ASN A 203 -1.69 4.26 25.22
C ASN A 203 -0.63 3.18 25.55
N ASP A 204 0.21 2.86 24.56
CA ASP A 204 1.28 1.84 24.60
C ASP A 204 0.80 0.41 24.88
N LYS A 205 -0.50 0.15 24.71
CA LYS A 205 -1.13 -1.16 24.84
C LYS A 205 -1.75 -1.59 23.52
N VAL A 206 -1.82 -2.91 23.35
CA VAL A 206 -2.52 -3.55 22.25
C VAL A 206 -3.73 -4.27 22.82
N LYS A 207 -4.93 -3.94 22.33
CA LYS A 207 -6.17 -4.67 22.61
C LYS A 207 -6.52 -5.50 21.38
N LEU A 208 -6.91 -6.75 21.61
CA LEU A 208 -7.38 -7.65 20.57
C LEU A 208 -8.89 -7.80 20.71
N PHE A 209 -9.61 -7.62 19.61
CA PHE A 209 -11.04 -7.85 19.55
C PHE A 209 -11.33 -8.89 18.47
N SER A 210 -12.32 -9.74 18.70
CA SER A 210 -12.95 -10.47 17.60
C SER A 210 -13.66 -9.46 16.67
N TYR A 211 -13.91 -9.81 15.41
CA TYR A 211 -14.71 -8.95 14.52
C TYR A 211 -16.04 -8.57 15.16
N ARG A 212 -16.72 -9.57 15.75
CA ARG A 212 -18.00 -9.36 16.43
C ARG A 212 -17.86 -8.39 17.61
N ASP A 213 -16.91 -8.63 18.52
CA ASP A 213 -16.75 -7.79 19.71
C ASP A 213 -16.35 -6.36 19.33
N PHE A 214 -15.52 -6.22 18.30
CA PHE A 214 -15.15 -4.90 17.79
C PHE A 214 -16.36 -4.20 17.20
N ARG A 215 -17.16 -4.89 16.38
CA ARG A 215 -18.38 -4.31 15.79
C ARG A 215 -19.38 -3.87 16.87
N GLU A 216 -19.64 -4.72 17.86
CA GLU A 216 -20.54 -4.39 18.98
C GLU A 216 -20.01 -3.17 19.76
N LEU A 217 -18.70 -3.08 19.98
CA LEU A 217 -18.06 -1.92 20.59
C LEU A 217 -18.30 -0.64 19.78
N ILE A 218 -18.02 -0.66 18.47
CA ILE A 218 -18.24 0.50 17.57
C ILE A 218 -19.72 0.91 17.56
N GLU A 219 -20.63 -0.05 17.51
CA GLU A 219 -22.07 0.20 17.45
C GLU A 219 -22.63 0.80 18.76
N SER A 220 -22.01 0.47 19.90
CA SER A 220 -22.41 0.95 21.23
C SER A 220 -21.96 2.37 21.59
N MET A 221 -20.97 2.92 20.89
CA MET A 221 -20.48 4.31 21.05
C MET A 221 -21.34 5.32 20.30
#